data_AF-A2RL07-F1
#
_entry.id   AF-A2RL07-F1
#
_cell.length_a   1.000
_cell.length_b   1.000
_cell.length_c   1.000
_cell.angle_alpha   90.00
_cell.angle_beta   90.00
_cell.angle_gamma   90.00
#
_symmetry.space_group_name_H-M   'P 1'
#
loop_
_entity.id
_entity.type
_entity.pdbx_description
1 polymer ?
#
loop_
_entity_poly.entity_id
_entity_poly.type
_entity_poly.pdbx_seq_one_letter_code
_entity_poly.pdbx_strand_id
1 'polypeptide(L)'
;MFEGMFNKKKYRIELSQVQNIRPDKVRNAADLVNFIIGENQELLDHEEQGFLVVSKIESSKKGEQILFAQRLELPMAAKTNFDALLEPFYTRKPLEFDESILEIQDKKRNSLENVEEKINQAKNDIVQREENDEGYAPAPQLDLSDDKEEDESDSGSDKQVINDDPSEPSNDTGRTEINVPASTLLTEAAIKEIVAKEMKDKDEEIERLKQSLRSQEKEEMAKVENPPVKDDHVSEAILPTPSVSSDLVEDVNVLDVIKMVKYDANKRLEDFISQETAKINAEIEALDTRDKIEPTLSKRFGDEKELEIDELNRKVESEKTEAISTENARHEAALKSIESESEANRVSQIAKLTEEFSAKLSSAIKEEYERQTEQLNLILQGKTEELQLRQKAVNEGMKNTVSEVLEGFNTNHGEVIQNVERRKNSSGVIPLRQRVG
;
A
#
# COMPACT_ATOMS: atom_id res chain seq x y z
N MET A 1 -0.40 55.07 38.76
CA MET A 1 -1.34 53.96 39.01
C MET A 1 -1.15 52.96 37.89
N PHE A 2 -0.66 51.76 38.21
CA PHE A 2 -0.41 50.71 37.23
C PHE A 2 -1.74 50.06 36.87
N GLU A 3 -2.18 50.27 35.63
CA GLU A 3 -3.33 49.60 35.04
C GLU A 3 -2.90 48.16 34.69
N GLY A 4 -3.23 47.23 35.58
CA GLY A 4 -2.92 45.82 35.47
C GLY A 4 -3.61 45.20 34.26
N MET A 5 -2.89 45.14 33.14
CA MET A 5 -3.29 44.44 31.93
C MET A 5 -3.31 42.93 32.20
N PHE A 6 -4.41 42.41 32.75
CA PHE A 6 -4.65 40.98 32.89
C PHE A 6 -4.78 40.35 31.50
N ASN A 7 -3.65 39.88 30.96
CA ASN A 7 -3.59 39.08 29.73
C ASN A 7 -4.39 37.79 29.95
N LYS A 8 -5.60 37.72 29.39
CA LYS A 8 -6.40 36.48 29.37
C LYS A 8 -5.75 35.49 28.39
N LYS A 9 -5.13 34.43 28.93
CA LYS A 9 -4.71 33.25 28.16
C LYS A 9 -5.94 32.69 27.43
N LYS A 10 -5.86 32.52 26.11
CA LYS A 10 -6.92 31.91 25.30
C LYS A 10 -6.52 30.48 24.97
N TYR A 11 -7.43 29.54 25.18
CA TYR A 11 -7.24 28.13 24.84
C TYR A 11 -8.12 27.79 23.65
N ARG A 12 -7.56 27.08 22.67
CA ARG A 12 -8.33 26.47 21.57
C ARG A 12 -8.02 24.98 21.47
N ILE A 13 -8.99 24.22 20.98
CA ILE A 13 -8.82 22.81 20.65
C ILE A 13 -8.79 22.74 19.12
N GLU A 14 -7.83 21.99 18.60
CA GLU A 14 -7.60 21.80 17.18
C GLU A 14 -7.62 20.31 16.88
N LEU A 15 -8.40 19.92 15.87
CA LEU A 15 -8.45 18.56 15.36
C LEU A 15 -7.51 18.48 14.16
N SER A 16 -6.52 17.61 14.23
CA SER A 16 -5.53 17.38 13.18
C SER A 16 -5.47 15.90 12.81
N GLN A 17 -4.91 15.60 11.63
CA GLN A 17 -4.72 14.25 11.11
C GLN A 17 -6.00 13.39 11.17
N VAL A 18 -7.02 13.81 10.43
CA VAL A 18 -8.35 13.21 10.45
C VAL A 18 -8.46 12.21 9.30
N GLN A 19 -8.71 10.93 9.59
CA GLN A 19 -9.03 9.89 8.61
C GLN A 19 -10.45 9.38 8.85
N ASN A 20 -11.27 9.37 7.79
CA ASN A 20 -12.68 8.91 7.78
C ASN A 20 -13.59 9.61 8.81
N ILE A 21 -13.23 10.83 9.21
CA ILE A 21 -13.94 11.63 10.22
C ILE A 21 -14.12 13.04 9.66
N ARG A 22 -15.25 13.69 9.93
CA ARG A 22 -15.49 15.05 9.41
C ARG A 22 -15.07 16.08 10.45
N PRO A 23 -14.00 16.87 10.22
CA PRO A 23 -13.53 17.82 11.22
C PRO A 23 -14.56 18.93 11.44
N ASP A 24 -15.15 19.00 12.64
CA ASP A 24 -16.01 20.09 13.06
C ASP A 24 -15.29 21.09 13.98
N LYS A 25 -15.84 22.29 14.11
CA LYS A 25 -15.32 23.36 14.97
C LYS A 25 -15.62 23.07 16.44
N VAL A 26 -14.71 22.37 17.09
CA VAL A 26 -14.72 22.15 18.54
C VAL A 26 -14.30 23.42 19.29
N ARG A 27 -15.18 23.99 20.12
CA ARG A 27 -14.89 25.24 20.85
C ARG A 27 -14.37 25.01 22.27
N ASN A 28 -14.76 23.90 22.90
CA ASN A 28 -14.41 23.57 24.27
C ASN A 28 -14.29 22.05 24.47
N ALA A 29 -13.83 21.61 25.65
CA ALA A 29 -13.60 20.19 25.94
C ALA A 29 -14.89 19.36 26.01
N ALA A 30 -16.03 19.95 26.39
CA ALA A 30 -17.32 19.25 26.35
C ALA A 30 -17.83 19.09 24.92
N ASP A 31 -17.64 20.10 24.06
CA ASP A 31 -17.93 20.00 22.62
C ASP A 31 -17.06 18.91 21.98
N LEU A 32 -15.80 18.75 22.43
CA LEU A 32 -14.90 17.70 21.98
C LEU A 32 -15.45 16.32 22.31
N VAL A 33 -15.84 16.09 23.57
CA VAL A 33 -16.39 14.79 24.01
C VAL A 33 -17.62 14.43 23.20
N ASN A 34 -18.55 15.37 23.03
CA ASN A 34 -19.76 15.14 22.24
C ASN A 34 -19.46 14.85 20.76
N PHE A 35 -18.49 15.58 20.18
CA PHE A 35 -18.02 15.34 18.82
C PHE A 35 -17.45 13.93 18.65
N ILE A 36 -16.57 13.50 19.55
CA ILE A 36 -15.95 12.16 19.51
C ILE A 36 -16.99 11.07 19.69
N ILE A 37 -17.99 11.25 20.58
CA ILE A 37 -19.08 10.29 20.75
C ILE A 37 -19.89 10.15 19.45
N GLY A 38 -20.22 11.27 18.80
CA GLY A 38 -20.97 11.28 17.54
C GLY A 38 -20.23 10.55 16.42
N GLU A 39 -18.98 10.93 16.16
CA GLU A 39 -18.16 10.30 15.11
C GLU A 39 -17.87 8.82 15.42
N ASN A 40 -17.69 8.47 16.71
CA ASN A 40 -17.51 7.06 17.11
C ASN A 40 -18.74 6.21 16.79
N GLN A 41 -19.94 6.78 16.92
CA GLN A 41 -21.18 6.07 16.62
C GLN A 41 -21.43 5.97 15.10
N GLU A 42 -21.15 7.04 14.36
CA GLU A 42 -21.23 7.03 12.89
C GLU A 42 -20.27 5.99 12.28
N LEU A 43 -19.03 5.91 12.78
CA LEU A 43 -18.07 4.89 12.36
C LEU A 43 -18.47 3.46 12.76
N LEU A 44 -19.13 3.27 13.91
CA LEU A 44 -19.69 1.97 14.29
C LEU A 44 -20.84 1.54 13.36
N ASP A 45 -21.73 2.47 13.01
CA ASP A 45 -22.89 2.20 12.16
C ASP A 45 -22.47 1.89 10.71
N HIS A 46 -21.31 2.43 10.27
CA HIS A 46 -20.74 2.20 8.93
C HIS A 46 -19.67 1.09 8.87
N GLU A 47 -19.34 0.43 9.99
CA GLU A 47 -18.25 -0.56 10.10
C GLU A 47 -16.88 -0.04 9.60
N GLU A 48 -16.63 1.26 9.74
CA GLU A 48 -15.41 1.92 9.28
C GLU A 48 -14.44 2.19 10.43
N GLN A 49 -13.13 2.23 10.11
CA GLN A 49 -12.10 2.66 11.06
C GLN A 49 -11.64 4.08 10.74
N GLY A 50 -11.41 4.87 11.78
CA GLY A 50 -10.93 6.25 11.67
C GLY A 50 -9.92 6.57 12.76
N PHE A 51 -9.14 7.61 12.54
CA PHE A 51 -8.28 8.15 13.60
C PHE A 51 -8.26 9.67 13.52
N LEU A 52 -8.01 10.29 14.67
CA LEU A 52 -7.84 11.73 14.78
C LEU A 52 -6.83 12.09 15.87
N VAL A 53 -6.16 13.21 15.71
CA VAL A 53 -5.29 13.80 16.73
C VAL A 53 -5.94 15.07 17.25
N VAL A 54 -6.22 15.12 18.54
CA VAL A 54 -6.74 16.32 19.21
C VAL A 54 -5.58 17.05 19.85
N SER A 55 -5.41 18.33 19.56
CA SER A 55 -4.40 19.20 20.18
C SER A 55 -5.03 20.37 20.91
N LYS A 56 -4.54 20.68 22.11
CA LYS A 56 -4.95 21.85 22.89
C LYS A 56 -3.86 22.91 22.82
N ILE A 57 -4.20 24.09 22.33
CA ILE A 57 -3.24 25.17 22.07
C ILE A 57 -3.56 26.35 22.99
N GLU A 58 -2.54 26.86 23.68
CA GLU A 58 -2.57 28.13 24.42
C GLU A 58 -1.98 29.24 23.55
N SER A 59 -2.78 30.26 23.24
CA SER A 59 -2.31 31.46 22.54
C SER A 59 -1.87 32.52 23.56
N SER A 60 -0.59 32.88 23.53
CA SER A 60 0.02 33.92 24.37
C SER A 60 0.65 35.03 23.51
N LYS A 61 1.09 36.14 24.13
CA LYS A 61 1.84 37.21 23.43
C LYS A 61 3.20 36.74 22.86
N LYS A 62 3.72 35.60 23.33
CA LYS A 62 5.00 35.02 22.89
C LYS A 62 4.88 34.01 21.75
N GLY A 63 3.65 33.72 21.31
CA GLY A 63 3.36 32.68 20.33
C GLY A 63 2.33 31.68 20.84
N GLU A 64 2.04 30.70 20.00
CA GLU A 64 1.13 29.59 20.27
C GLU A 64 1.94 28.40 20.82
N GLN A 65 1.47 27.81 21.92
CA GLN A 65 2.10 26.63 22.52
C GLN A 65 1.08 25.51 22.63
N ILE A 66 1.44 24.31 22.19
CA ILE A 66 0.64 23.10 22.40
C ILE A 66 0.81 22.69 23.87
N LEU A 67 -0.31 22.55 24.58
CA LEU A 67 -0.34 22.14 25.98
C LEU A 67 -0.53 20.64 26.17
N PHE A 68 -1.24 20.02 25.24
CA PHE A 68 -1.57 18.60 25.27
C PHE A 68 -2.02 18.18 23.87
N ALA A 69 -1.63 16.99 23.42
CA ALA A 69 -2.27 16.36 22.28
C ALA A 69 -2.43 14.86 22.50
N GLN A 70 -3.49 14.29 21.92
CA GLN A 70 -3.87 12.90 22.08
C GLN A 70 -4.37 12.35 20.75
N ARG A 71 -3.83 11.22 20.33
CA ARG A 71 -4.34 10.44 19.20
C ARG A 71 -5.45 9.52 19.68
N LEU A 72 -6.56 9.49 18.95
CA LEU A 72 -7.69 8.62 19.19
C LEU A 72 -7.93 7.76 17.95
N GLU A 73 -8.09 6.47 18.16
CA GLU A 73 -8.48 5.49 17.14
C GLU A 73 -9.94 5.14 17.39
N LEU A 74 -10.79 5.33 16.39
CA LEU A 74 -12.23 5.08 16.41
C LEU A 74 -12.56 3.97 15.39
N PRO A 75 -13.60 3.16 15.62
CA PRO A 75 -14.50 3.18 16.74
C PRO A 75 -13.96 2.45 17.98
N MET A 76 -14.07 3.09 19.14
CA MET A 76 -13.89 2.50 20.45
C MET A 76 -15.18 1.83 20.93
N ALA A 77 -15.05 0.85 21.84
CA ALA A 77 -16.19 0.12 22.39
C ALA A 77 -17.23 1.07 23.03
N ALA A 78 -18.52 0.78 22.86
CA ALA A 78 -19.63 1.62 23.37
C ALA A 78 -19.63 1.83 24.90
N LYS A 79 -18.86 1.04 25.66
CA LYS A 79 -18.68 1.20 27.11
C LYS A 79 -17.55 2.15 27.51
N THR A 80 -16.85 2.74 26.54
CA THR A 80 -15.73 3.64 26.78
C THR A 80 -16.22 4.94 27.41
N ASN A 81 -15.61 5.33 28.52
CA ASN A 81 -15.91 6.61 29.16
C ASN A 81 -15.09 7.73 28.51
N PHE A 82 -15.68 8.38 27.50
CA PHE A 82 -15.03 9.46 26.75
C PHE A 82 -14.73 10.71 27.60
N ASP A 83 -15.50 10.97 28.66
CA ASP A 83 -15.21 12.06 29.60
C ASP A 83 -13.92 11.80 30.38
N ALA A 84 -13.71 10.56 30.84
CA ALA A 84 -12.47 10.18 31.52
C ALA A 84 -11.28 10.16 30.55
N LEU A 85 -11.49 9.71 29.31
CA LEU A 85 -10.44 9.64 28.28
C LEU A 85 -9.94 11.04 27.89
N LEU A 86 -10.83 12.03 27.89
CA LEU A 86 -10.55 13.41 27.48
C LEU A 86 -10.43 14.37 28.69
N GLU A 87 -10.39 13.84 29.92
CA GLU A 87 -10.18 14.61 31.16
C GLU A 87 -8.98 15.59 31.07
N PRO A 88 -7.83 15.21 30.47
CA PRO A 88 -6.69 16.11 30.32
C PRO A 88 -7.02 17.43 29.59
N PHE A 89 -7.98 17.41 28.66
CA PHE A 89 -8.43 18.60 27.92
C PHE A 89 -9.22 19.60 28.77
N TYR A 90 -9.70 19.21 29.95
CA TYR A 90 -10.32 20.14 30.92
C TYR A 90 -9.28 20.87 31.78
N THR A 91 -8.06 20.35 31.88
CA THR A 91 -7.03 20.91 32.76
C THR A 91 -6.25 22.05 32.09
N ARG A 92 -5.75 23.00 32.89
CA ARG A 92 -4.90 24.12 32.43
C ARG A 92 -3.40 23.86 32.63
N LYS A 93 -3.04 22.66 33.14
CA LYS A 93 -1.65 22.30 33.42
C LYS A 93 -1.04 21.76 32.13
N PRO A 94 0.17 22.21 31.72
CA PRO A 94 0.93 21.52 30.68
C PRO A 94 1.20 20.10 31.16
N LEU A 95 0.84 19.11 30.35
CA LEU A 95 1.24 17.72 30.58
C LEU A 95 2.39 17.39 29.63
N GLU A 96 3.33 16.55 30.07
CA GLU A 96 4.41 16.08 29.20
C GLU A 96 3.80 15.40 27.97
N PHE A 97 4.11 16.00 26.82
CA PHE A 97 3.59 15.65 25.53
C PHE A 97 4.65 14.84 24.79
N ASP A 98 4.27 13.69 24.24
CA ASP A 98 5.12 12.90 23.37
C ASP A 98 5.06 13.50 21.95
N GLU A 99 6.09 14.30 21.62
CA GLU A 99 6.23 14.99 20.33
C GLU A 99 6.13 14.05 19.12
N SER A 100 6.42 12.76 19.31
CA SER A 100 6.25 11.67 18.34
C SER A 100 4.84 11.58 17.72
N ILE A 101 3.80 12.04 18.42
CA ILE A 101 2.40 11.96 17.96
C ILE A 101 2.10 12.99 16.86
N LEU A 102 2.78 14.14 16.87
CA LEU A 102 2.66 15.16 15.82
C LEU A 102 3.63 14.91 14.65
N GLU A 103 4.71 14.16 14.88
CA GLU A 103 5.75 13.86 13.88
C GLU A 103 5.28 13.04 12.66
N ILE A 104 4.08 12.46 12.68
CA ILE A 104 3.49 11.80 11.50
C ILE A 104 3.25 12.83 10.36
N GLN A 105 3.11 14.12 10.67
CA GLN A 105 3.15 15.19 9.65
C GLN A 105 4.55 15.74 9.36
N ASP A 106 5.47 15.76 10.33
CA ASP A 106 6.79 16.34 10.11
C ASP A 106 7.69 15.48 9.21
N LYS A 107 7.44 14.17 9.10
CA LYS A 107 8.11 13.36 8.06
C LYS A 107 7.67 13.69 6.63
N LYS A 108 6.54 14.39 6.45
CA LYS A 108 6.04 14.81 5.12
C LYS A 108 6.15 16.31 4.85
N ARG A 109 6.41 17.14 5.87
CA ARG A 109 6.68 18.59 5.73
C ARG A 109 8.14 18.99 6.04
N ASN A 110 8.81 18.39 7.03
CA ASN A 110 10.23 18.65 7.31
C ASN A 110 11.19 17.87 6.38
N SER A 111 10.68 17.00 5.50
CA SER A 111 11.48 16.41 4.41
C SER A 111 11.84 17.40 3.30
N LEU A 112 11.25 18.61 3.31
CA LEU A 112 11.57 19.67 2.34
C LEU A 112 12.43 20.80 2.95
N GLU A 113 12.20 21.24 4.19
CA GLU A 113 13.02 22.32 4.80
C GLU A 113 14.31 21.81 5.50
N ASN A 114 14.35 20.59 6.01
CA ASN A 114 15.54 20.06 6.71
C ASN A 114 16.59 19.47 5.75
N VAL A 115 16.28 19.39 4.45
CA VAL A 115 17.25 19.08 3.39
C VAL A 115 18.07 20.33 3.05
N GLU A 116 17.46 21.52 3.08
CA GLU A 116 18.17 22.78 2.78
C GLU A 116 19.11 23.25 3.91
N GLU A 117 18.78 23.02 5.19
CA GLU A 117 19.69 23.35 6.29
C GLU A 117 20.80 22.30 6.50
N LYS A 118 20.53 21.00 6.28
CA LYS A 118 21.57 19.96 6.35
C LYS A 118 22.55 20.00 5.19
N ILE A 119 22.13 20.45 3.99
CA ILE A 119 23.05 20.67 2.86
C ILE A 119 23.98 21.88 3.12
N ASN A 120 23.52 22.89 3.86
CA ASN A 120 24.32 24.07 4.19
C ASN A 120 25.26 23.87 5.40
N GLN A 121 24.92 23.00 6.36
CA GLN A 121 25.83 22.62 7.46
C GLN A 121 26.86 21.56 7.02
N ALA A 122 26.49 20.59 6.18
CA ALA A 122 27.43 19.59 5.65
C ALA A 122 28.50 20.19 4.72
N LYS A 123 28.27 21.38 4.15
CA LYS A 123 29.30 22.11 3.37
C LYS A 123 30.35 22.82 4.24
N ASN A 124 30.08 23.08 5.52
CA ASN A 124 31.01 23.78 6.40
C ASN A 124 31.83 22.84 7.30
N ASP A 125 31.38 21.61 7.54
CA ASP A 125 32.11 20.63 8.37
C ASP A 125 33.10 19.74 7.61
N ILE A 126 33.10 19.75 6.26
CA ILE A 126 34.08 19.01 5.44
C ILE A 126 35.44 19.74 5.32
N VAL A 127 35.58 20.95 5.87
CA VAL A 127 36.81 21.75 5.73
C VAL A 127 37.77 21.65 6.94
N GLN A 128 37.44 20.96 8.04
CA GLN A 128 38.30 21.06 9.26
C GLN A 128 38.72 19.78 9.98
N ARG A 129 38.41 18.57 9.52
CA ARG A 129 38.95 17.37 10.17
C ARG A 129 39.21 16.25 9.19
N GLU A 130 40.48 16.12 8.79
CA GLU A 130 41.18 14.83 8.62
C GLU A 130 42.67 15.11 8.32
N GLU A 131 43.36 15.69 9.31
CA GLU A 131 44.77 15.39 9.57
C GLU A 131 44.80 14.69 10.95
N ASN A 132 45.45 13.53 11.02
CA ASN A 132 45.62 12.63 12.18
C ASN A 132 44.35 11.80 12.50
N ASP A 133 44.36 10.46 12.60
CA ASP A 133 45.28 9.61 13.37
C ASP A 133 45.16 8.12 12.92
N GLU A 134 46.20 7.35 13.21
CA GLU A 134 46.39 5.92 12.90
C GLU A 134 45.51 4.99 13.77
N GLY A 135 45.00 3.88 13.23
CA GLY A 135 44.27 2.89 14.04
C GLY A 135 43.64 1.74 13.28
N TYR A 136 44.42 0.67 13.07
CA TYR A 136 44.05 -0.61 12.44
C TYR A 136 43.01 -1.42 13.25
N ALA A 137 42.05 -2.08 12.59
CA ALA A 137 41.59 -3.43 12.91
C ALA A 137 40.90 -4.09 11.68
N PRO A 138 41.14 -5.40 11.41
CA PRO A 138 40.90 -6.02 10.11
C PRO A 138 39.50 -6.67 9.97
N ALA A 139 39.02 -6.75 8.73
CA ALA A 139 37.82 -7.48 8.32
C ALA A 139 38.08 -9.01 8.22
N PRO A 140 37.11 -9.88 8.55
CA PRO A 140 37.23 -11.33 8.38
C PRO A 140 37.34 -11.75 6.91
N GLN A 141 38.33 -12.59 6.63
CA GLN A 141 38.53 -13.27 5.34
C GLN A 141 37.59 -14.48 5.23
N LEU A 142 36.98 -14.69 4.06
CA LEU A 142 36.42 -15.98 3.66
C LEU A 142 37.10 -16.43 2.36
N ASP A 143 37.53 -17.67 2.43
CA ASP A 143 38.53 -18.36 1.63
C ASP A 143 38.02 -18.71 0.22
N LEU A 144 38.92 -18.66 -0.75
CA LEU A 144 38.76 -19.17 -2.10
C LEU A 144 39.58 -20.45 -2.20
N SER A 145 38.95 -21.58 -2.55
CA SER A 145 39.69 -22.72 -3.09
C SER A 145 38.92 -23.37 -4.24
N ASP A 146 39.67 -23.51 -5.33
CA ASP A 146 39.31 -23.88 -6.69
C ASP A 146 38.85 -25.35 -6.90
N ASP A 147 38.23 -25.53 -8.08
CA ASP A 147 38.55 -26.52 -9.11
C ASP A 147 37.77 -27.86 -9.24
N LYS A 148 36.97 -27.92 -10.32
CA LYS A 148 36.99 -28.88 -11.45
C LYS A 148 35.73 -29.70 -11.79
N GLU A 149 35.52 -29.74 -13.11
CA GLU A 149 34.42 -30.25 -13.93
C GLU A 149 34.48 -31.77 -14.23
N GLU A 150 33.38 -32.26 -14.82
CA GLU A 150 33.19 -33.49 -15.64
C GLU A 150 33.23 -34.85 -14.87
N ASP A 151 32.41 -35.88 -15.11
CA ASP A 151 31.47 -36.21 -16.19
C ASP A 151 30.55 -37.41 -15.76
N GLU A 152 29.34 -37.44 -16.35
CA GLU A 152 28.49 -38.56 -16.84
C GLU A 152 28.48 -40.02 -16.28
N SER A 153 27.26 -40.60 -16.37
CA SER A 153 26.83 -42.02 -16.45
C SER A 153 26.69 -42.83 -15.13
N ASP A 154 25.81 -43.81 -14.94
CA ASP A 154 24.57 -44.34 -15.56
C ASP A 154 24.08 -45.48 -14.61
N SER A 155 22.77 -45.77 -14.62
CA SER A 155 22.11 -47.03 -14.27
C SER A 155 22.11 -47.62 -12.84
N GLY A 156 20.89 -47.84 -12.33
CA GLY A 156 20.45 -49.23 -12.10
C GLY A 156 19.94 -49.65 -10.71
N SER A 157 18.61 -49.75 -10.61
CA SER A 157 17.81 -50.79 -9.91
C SER A 157 17.77 -50.92 -8.36
N ASP A 158 16.60 -50.54 -7.81
CA ASP A 158 15.51 -51.39 -7.27
C ASP A 158 15.67 -52.26 -5.98
N LYS A 159 14.69 -52.07 -5.06
CA LYS A 159 14.15 -52.95 -3.97
C LYS A 159 15.01 -53.17 -2.69
N GLN A 160 14.51 -53.34 -1.46
CA GLN A 160 13.18 -53.48 -0.78
C GLN A 160 13.50 -53.39 0.76
N VAL A 161 12.81 -52.59 1.60
CA VAL A 161 11.62 -52.89 2.47
C VAL A 161 11.93 -53.44 3.90
N ILE A 162 11.17 -52.91 4.90
CA ILE A 162 10.87 -53.33 6.32
C ILE A 162 11.85 -52.87 7.42
N ASN A 163 11.55 -51.79 8.18
CA ASN A 163 10.73 -51.64 9.42
C ASN A 163 11.28 -52.37 10.66
N ASP A 164 11.56 -51.61 11.74
CA ASP A 164 11.15 -51.91 13.12
C ASP A 164 11.22 -50.64 13.99
N ASP A 165 10.05 -50.25 14.51
CA ASP A 165 9.72 -49.26 15.55
C ASP A 165 9.64 -50.03 16.91
N PRO A 166 9.29 -49.49 18.11
CA PRO A 166 9.20 -48.10 18.61
C PRO A 166 9.87 -47.88 19.97
N SER A 167 10.02 -46.60 20.37
CA SER A 167 9.68 -46.10 21.73
C SER A 167 9.63 -44.56 21.75
N GLU A 168 8.44 -44.06 22.10
CA GLU A 168 7.89 -42.71 22.22
C GLU A 168 8.61 -41.75 23.23
N PRO A 169 8.06 -40.56 23.57
CA PRO A 169 7.77 -39.39 22.73
C PRO A 169 8.35 -38.08 23.34
N SER A 170 8.62 -37.06 22.52
CA SER A 170 8.78 -35.69 23.01
C SER A 170 8.22 -34.69 22.01
N ASN A 171 7.23 -33.92 22.49
CA ASN A 171 6.52 -32.82 21.81
C ASN A 171 7.51 -31.79 21.24
N ASP A 172 7.43 -31.45 19.95
CA ASP A 172 6.63 -30.35 19.33
C ASP A 172 7.12 -28.96 19.80
N THR A 173 7.55 -28.00 18.97
CA THR A 173 7.05 -27.59 17.64
C THR A 173 8.14 -26.83 16.88
N GLY A 174 8.38 -27.12 15.60
CA GLY A 174 9.30 -26.33 14.77
C GLY A 174 9.43 -26.80 13.31
N ARG A 175 8.72 -26.10 12.41
CA ARG A 175 8.96 -25.92 10.96
C ARG A 175 9.23 -27.18 10.12
N THR A 176 8.20 -27.62 9.38
CA THR A 176 8.36 -28.39 8.15
C THR A 176 8.11 -27.50 6.94
N GLU A 177 9.19 -27.23 6.21
CA GLU A 177 9.16 -26.81 4.81
C GLU A 177 8.60 -27.98 3.99
N ILE A 178 7.46 -27.77 3.34
CA ILE A 178 6.92 -28.71 2.37
C ILE A 178 7.59 -28.40 1.03
N ASN A 179 8.57 -29.24 0.68
CA ASN A 179 9.09 -29.41 -0.66
C ASN A 179 8.02 -30.06 -1.54
N VAL A 180 7.50 -29.34 -2.54
CA VAL A 180 6.54 -29.87 -3.54
C VAL A 180 7.28 -30.05 -4.87
N PRO A 181 7.14 -31.20 -5.56
CA PRO A 181 7.93 -31.53 -6.75
C PRO A 181 7.49 -30.72 -7.98
N ALA A 182 8.47 -30.26 -8.76
CA ALA A 182 8.28 -29.51 -10.00
C ALA A 182 7.82 -30.38 -11.19
N SER A 183 6.63 -30.99 -11.12
CA SER A 183 6.06 -31.80 -12.23
C SER A 183 4.58 -31.56 -12.55
N THR A 184 4.01 -30.37 -12.24
CA THR A 184 2.66 -29.99 -12.71
C THR A 184 2.54 -28.50 -13.02
N LEU A 185 3.50 -27.91 -13.74
CA LEU A 185 3.29 -26.58 -14.32
C LEU A 185 2.53 -26.73 -15.65
N LEU A 186 1.19 -26.83 -15.55
CA LEU A 186 0.33 -26.56 -16.70
C LEU A 186 0.57 -25.11 -17.12
N THR A 187 0.99 -24.92 -18.37
CA THR A 187 1.26 -23.60 -18.93
C THR A 187 -0.01 -22.75 -18.91
N GLU A 188 0.15 -21.44 -18.75
CA GLU A 188 -0.93 -20.44 -18.69
C GLU A 188 -1.94 -20.56 -19.86
N ALA A 189 -1.48 -21.05 -21.02
CA ALA A 189 -2.32 -21.33 -22.17
C ALA A 189 -3.32 -22.49 -21.95
N ALA A 190 -2.91 -23.54 -21.24
CA ALA A 190 -3.79 -24.68 -20.92
C ALA A 190 -4.87 -24.27 -19.90
N ILE A 191 -4.52 -23.39 -18.96
CA ILE A 191 -5.49 -22.86 -17.99
C ILE A 191 -6.53 -21.97 -18.70
N LYS A 192 -6.10 -21.11 -19.64
CA LYS A 192 -7.02 -20.29 -20.46
C LYS A 192 -7.93 -21.14 -21.34
N GLU A 193 -7.45 -22.26 -21.90
CA GLU A 193 -8.27 -23.16 -22.71
C GLU A 193 -9.34 -23.89 -21.88
N ILE A 194 -9.00 -24.31 -20.66
CA ILE A 194 -9.94 -24.97 -19.74
C ILE A 194 -11.05 -23.98 -19.34
N VAL A 195 -10.70 -22.75 -18.98
CA VAL A 195 -11.68 -21.72 -18.61
C VAL A 195 -12.58 -21.35 -19.81
N ALA A 196 -12.02 -21.24 -21.01
CA ALA A 196 -12.80 -20.92 -22.22
C ALA A 196 -13.78 -22.05 -22.60
N LYS A 197 -13.40 -23.31 -22.44
CA LYS A 197 -14.30 -24.45 -22.63
C LYS A 197 -15.43 -24.45 -21.60
N GLU A 198 -15.10 -24.18 -20.34
CA GLU A 198 -16.10 -24.16 -19.27
C GLU A 198 -17.11 -23.00 -19.41
N MET A 199 -16.67 -21.83 -19.88
CA MET A 199 -17.58 -20.71 -20.20
C MET A 199 -18.51 -21.06 -21.37
N LYS A 200 -18.00 -21.74 -22.39
CA LYS A 200 -18.80 -22.15 -23.55
C LYS A 200 -19.87 -23.19 -23.18
N ASP A 201 -19.52 -24.16 -22.35
CA ASP A 201 -20.46 -25.20 -21.89
C ASP A 201 -21.59 -24.58 -21.03
N LYS A 202 -21.26 -23.58 -20.21
CA LYS A 202 -22.25 -22.82 -19.42
C LYS A 202 -23.19 -21.97 -20.31
N ASP A 203 -22.68 -21.36 -21.37
CA ASP A 203 -23.50 -20.61 -22.33
C ASP A 203 -24.46 -21.53 -23.12
N GLU A 204 -24.01 -22.74 -23.50
CA GLU A 204 -24.84 -23.74 -24.16
C GLU A 204 -25.96 -24.29 -23.24
N GLU A 205 -25.69 -24.46 -21.94
CA GLU A 205 -26.68 -24.84 -20.92
C GLU A 205 -27.74 -23.74 -20.72
N ILE A 206 -27.34 -22.46 -20.69
CA ILE A 206 -28.24 -21.31 -20.56
C ILE A 206 -29.19 -21.22 -21.76
N GLU A 207 -28.70 -21.39 -22.98
CA GLU A 207 -29.57 -21.38 -24.18
C GLU A 207 -30.55 -22.57 -24.19
N ARG A 208 -30.12 -23.74 -23.70
CA ARG A 208 -31.01 -24.92 -23.57
C ARG A 208 -32.13 -24.67 -22.56
N LEU A 209 -31.82 -24.04 -21.42
CA LEU A 209 -32.82 -23.67 -20.41
C LEU A 209 -33.81 -22.62 -20.93
N LYS A 210 -33.34 -21.60 -21.67
CA LYS A 210 -34.23 -20.61 -22.32
C LYS A 210 -35.18 -21.26 -23.33
N GLN A 211 -34.71 -22.24 -24.09
CA GLN A 211 -35.53 -22.95 -25.07
C GLN A 211 -36.59 -23.86 -24.41
N SER A 212 -36.28 -24.41 -23.22
CA SER A 212 -37.24 -25.15 -22.40
C SER A 212 -38.34 -24.24 -21.84
N LEU A 213 -37.99 -23.05 -21.34
CA LEU A 213 -38.95 -22.07 -20.80
C LEU A 213 -39.95 -21.59 -21.87
N ARG A 214 -39.47 -21.30 -23.08
CA ARG A 214 -40.34 -20.90 -24.21
C ARG A 214 -41.31 -22.00 -24.66
N SER A 215 -40.97 -23.26 -24.42
CA SER A 215 -41.86 -24.39 -24.70
C SER A 215 -42.95 -24.53 -23.64
N GLN A 216 -42.66 -24.24 -22.37
CA GLN A 216 -43.65 -24.24 -21.29
C GLN A 216 -44.67 -23.10 -21.40
N GLU A 217 -44.24 -21.87 -21.75
CA GLU A 217 -45.18 -20.73 -21.92
C GLU A 217 -46.18 -20.96 -23.07
N LYS A 218 -45.80 -21.71 -24.11
CA LYS A 218 -46.70 -22.05 -25.22
C LYS A 218 -47.75 -23.11 -24.86
N GLU A 219 -47.49 -23.94 -23.87
CA GLU A 219 -48.42 -24.99 -23.42
C GLU A 219 -49.46 -24.42 -22.43
N GLU A 220 -49.11 -23.37 -21.69
CA GLU A 220 -49.98 -22.73 -20.69
C GLU A 220 -51.00 -21.76 -21.31
N MET A 221 -50.68 -21.12 -22.44
CA MET A 221 -51.63 -20.25 -23.18
C MET A 221 -52.74 -21.00 -23.94
N ALA A 222 -52.66 -22.33 -24.08
CA ALA A 222 -53.62 -23.12 -24.85
C ALA A 222 -54.83 -23.64 -24.03
N LYS A 223 -54.92 -23.33 -22.72
CA LYS A 223 -55.90 -23.96 -21.81
C LYS A 223 -56.92 -23.02 -21.16
N VAL A 224 -57.04 -21.78 -21.64
CA VAL A 224 -58.07 -20.82 -21.17
C VAL A 224 -58.93 -20.35 -22.35
N GLU A 225 -59.85 -21.19 -22.79
CA GLU A 225 -61.02 -20.78 -23.57
C GLU A 225 -62.27 -21.31 -22.85
N ASN A 226 -62.93 -20.43 -22.08
CA ASN A 226 -64.22 -20.71 -21.44
C ASN A 226 -65.36 -20.41 -22.42
N PRO A 227 -66.42 -21.25 -22.48
CA PRO A 227 -67.60 -20.98 -23.30
C PRO A 227 -68.58 -20.00 -22.60
N PRO A 228 -69.48 -19.34 -23.35
CA PRO A 228 -70.38 -18.32 -22.80
C PRO A 228 -71.61 -18.94 -22.11
N VAL A 229 -71.89 -18.47 -20.90
CA VAL A 229 -73.13 -18.75 -20.15
C VAL A 229 -74.25 -17.89 -20.73
N LYS A 230 -75.38 -18.53 -21.08
CA LYS A 230 -76.63 -17.87 -21.44
C LYS A 230 -77.46 -17.66 -20.17
N ASP A 231 -77.89 -16.42 -19.96
CA ASP A 231 -78.89 -16.04 -18.98
C ASP A 231 -80.21 -16.77 -19.25
N ASP A 232 -80.73 -17.47 -18.23
CA ASP A 232 -82.07 -18.03 -18.24
C ASP A 232 -82.97 -17.18 -17.33
N HIS A 233 -84.04 -16.67 -17.95
CA HIS A 233 -85.12 -15.92 -17.32
C HIS A 233 -85.80 -16.77 -16.24
N VAL A 234 -85.99 -16.21 -15.03
CA VAL A 234 -87.00 -16.69 -14.10
C VAL A 234 -88.06 -15.61 -13.91
N SER A 235 -89.20 -15.87 -14.53
CA SER A 235 -90.43 -15.09 -14.39
C SER A 235 -90.99 -15.19 -12.98
N GLU A 236 -91.19 -14.03 -12.36
CA GLU A 236 -91.98 -13.83 -11.15
C GLU A 236 -93.47 -14.06 -11.47
N ALA A 237 -93.98 -15.26 -11.15
CA ALA A 237 -95.40 -15.59 -11.28
C ALA A 237 -96.10 -15.42 -9.92
N ILE A 238 -96.83 -14.32 -9.81
CA ILE A 238 -97.78 -14.00 -8.75
C ILE A 238 -98.84 -15.12 -8.67
N LEU A 239 -98.89 -15.85 -7.56
CA LEU A 239 -99.98 -16.78 -7.25
C LEU A 239 -101.19 -15.99 -6.72
N PRO A 240 -102.38 -16.06 -7.34
CA PRO A 240 -103.61 -15.55 -6.76
C PRO A 240 -104.12 -16.51 -5.69
N THR A 241 -104.31 -15.99 -4.48
CA THR A 241 -105.07 -16.66 -3.41
C THR A 241 -106.54 -16.81 -3.82
N PRO A 242 -107.15 -18.00 -3.85
CA PRO A 242 -108.60 -18.12 -3.88
C PRO A 242 -109.14 -17.97 -2.45
N SER A 243 -109.86 -16.87 -2.20
CA SER A 243 -110.72 -16.75 -1.03
C SER A 243 -111.93 -17.67 -1.22
N VAL A 244 -111.93 -18.81 -0.52
CA VAL A 244 -113.08 -19.71 -0.43
C VAL A 244 -113.83 -19.36 0.85
N SER A 245 -114.91 -18.60 0.71
CA SER A 245 -115.97 -18.56 1.71
C SER A 245 -116.73 -19.88 1.64
N SER A 246 -116.85 -20.60 2.75
CA SER A 246 -117.76 -21.73 2.86
C SER A 246 -118.49 -21.67 4.18
N ASP A 247 -119.76 -21.33 4.06
CA ASP A 247 -120.78 -21.50 5.09
C ASP A 247 -120.87 -22.98 5.50
N LEU A 248 -121.05 -23.19 6.79
CA LEU A 248 -121.00 -24.46 7.49
C LEU A 248 -122.20 -25.35 7.17
N VAL A 249 -121.94 -26.58 6.78
CA VAL A 249 -122.70 -27.74 7.24
C VAL A 249 -121.67 -28.74 7.78
N GLU A 250 -121.75 -29.00 9.09
CA GLU A 250 -120.81 -29.82 9.85
C GLU A 250 -121.00 -31.31 9.52
N ASP A 251 -120.17 -31.84 8.63
CA ASP A 251 -119.79 -33.25 8.67
C ASP A 251 -118.47 -33.37 9.45
N VAL A 252 -118.57 -33.74 10.73
CA VAL A 252 -117.44 -33.87 11.67
C VAL A 252 -116.30 -34.76 11.12
N ASN A 253 -116.61 -35.70 10.22
CA ASN A 253 -115.63 -36.56 9.57
C ASN A 253 -114.80 -35.87 8.48
N VAL A 254 -115.34 -34.86 7.79
CA VAL A 254 -114.63 -34.15 6.70
C VAL A 254 -113.62 -33.15 7.28
N LEU A 255 -113.96 -32.52 8.41
CA LEU A 255 -113.10 -31.53 9.06
C LEU A 255 -111.81 -32.15 9.62
N ASP A 256 -111.89 -33.35 10.21
CA ASP A 256 -110.71 -34.04 10.73
C ASP A 256 -109.81 -34.59 9.61
N VAL A 257 -110.40 -35.01 8.49
CA VAL A 257 -109.64 -35.34 7.27
C VAL A 257 -108.91 -34.11 6.72
N ILE A 258 -109.56 -32.94 6.68
CA ILE A 258 -108.94 -31.67 6.25
C ILE A 258 -107.79 -31.27 7.18
N LYS A 259 -107.96 -31.42 8.51
CA LYS A 259 -106.88 -31.16 9.48
C LYS A 259 -105.71 -32.13 9.30
N MET A 260 -105.98 -33.41 9.06
CA MET A 260 -104.94 -34.42 8.84
C MET A 260 -104.19 -34.18 7.53
N VAL A 261 -104.89 -33.83 6.44
CA VAL A 261 -104.28 -33.44 5.16
C VAL A 261 -103.47 -32.15 5.30
N LYS A 262 -103.96 -31.16 6.05
CA LYS A 262 -103.21 -29.94 6.36
C LYS A 262 -101.95 -30.23 7.16
N TYR A 263 -102.03 -31.13 8.14
CA TYR A 263 -100.88 -31.57 8.92
C TYR A 263 -99.85 -32.32 8.05
N ASP A 264 -100.30 -33.26 7.21
CA ASP A 264 -99.41 -34.00 6.29
C ASP A 264 -98.78 -33.08 5.23
N ALA A 265 -99.56 -32.15 4.68
CA ALA A 265 -99.06 -31.15 3.73
C ALA A 265 -98.05 -30.19 4.38
N ASN A 266 -98.34 -29.71 5.60
CA ASN A 266 -97.40 -28.87 6.35
C ASN A 266 -96.12 -29.63 6.69
N LYS A 267 -96.24 -30.89 7.12
CA LYS A 267 -95.08 -31.74 7.42
C LYS A 267 -94.22 -31.99 6.18
N ARG A 268 -94.83 -32.31 5.03
CA ARG A 268 -94.11 -32.45 3.75
C ARG A 268 -93.43 -31.16 3.31
N LEU A 269 -94.09 -30.02 3.53
CA LEU A 269 -93.51 -28.71 3.23
C LEU A 269 -92.32 -28.42 4.14
N GLU A 270 -92.42 -28.74 5.43
CA GLU A 270 -91.35 -28.57 6.41
C GLU A 270 -90.16 -29.49 6.12
N ASP A 271 -90.42 -30.74 5.75
CA ASP A 271 -89.39 -31.70 5.29
C ASP A 271 -88.71 -31.21 3.99
N PHE A 272 -89.48 -30.70 3.02
CA PHE A 272 -88.95 -30.12 1.78
C PHE A 272 -88.10 -28.87 2.02
N ILE A 273 -88.57 -27.95 2.87
CA ILE A 273 -87.80 -26.76 3.25
C ILE A 273 -86.51 -27.16 3.94
N SER A 274 -86.55 -28.14 4.84
CA SER A 274 -85.36 -28.65 5.52
C SER A 274 -84.38 -29.30 4.54
N GLN A 275 -84.88 -30.08 3.59
CA GLN A 275 -84.08 -30.70 2.55
C GLN A 275 -83.42 -29.66 1.63
N GLU A 276 -84.18 -28.68 1.14
CA GLU A 276 -83.62 -27.63 0.29
C GLU A 276 -82.68 -26.68 1.05
N THR A 277 -82.97 -26.37 2.31
CA THR A 277 -82.06 -25.60 3.16
C THR A 277 -80.75 -26.36 3.37
N ALA A 278 -80.80 -27.66 3.60
CA ALA A 278 -79.60 -28.49 3.73
C ALA A 278 -78.81 -28.56 2.42
N LYS A 279 -79.50 -28.67 1.28
CA LYS A 279 -78.86 -28.68 -0.04
C LYS A 279 -78.20 -27.34 -0.37
N ILE A 280 -78.88 -26.23 -0.11
CA ILE A 280 -78.33 -24.87 -0.29
C ILE A 280 -77.11 -24.68 0.62
N ASN A 281 -77.17 -25.10 1.89
CA ASN A 281 -76.03 -24.96 2.80
C ASN A 281 -74.84 -25.83 2.36
N ALA A 282 -75.08 -27.05 1.90
CA ALA A 282 -74.01 -27.90 1.36
C ALA A 282 -73.40 -27.31 0.08
N GLU A 283 -74.20 -26.67 -0.78
CA GLU A 283 -73.72 -25.96 -1.96
C GLU A 283 -72.91 -24.71 -1.58
N ILE A 284 -73.35 -23.94 -0.58
CA ILE A 284 -72.61 -22.80 -0.03
C ILE A 284 -71.27 -23.25 0.53
N GLU A 285 -71.23 -24.31 1.35
CA GLU A 285 -69.99 -24.85 1.90
C GLU A 285 -69.05 -25.39 0.81
N ALA A 286 -69.59 -25.99 -0.26
CA ALA A 286 -68.79 -26.47 -1.38
C ALA A 286 -68.18 -25.33 -2.23
N LEU A 287 -68.88 -24.20 -2.33
CA LEU A 287 -68.44 -23.02 -3.08
C LEU A 287 -67.60 -22.06 -2.24
N ASP A 288 -67.67 -22.14 -0.91
CA ASP A 288 -66.86 -21.31 -0.03
C ASP A 288 -65.38 -21.74 -0.09
N THR A 289 -64.58 -20.89 -0.74
CA THR A 289 -63.14 -21.09 -0.90
C THR A 289 -62.33 -20.04 -0.12
N ARG A 290 -62.98 -19.31 0.80
CA ARG A 290 -62.34 -18.23 1.55
C ARG A 290 -61.18 -18.71 2.41
N ASP A 291 -61.25 -19.95 2.89
CA ASP A 291 -60.18 -20.66 3.61
C ASP A 291 -58.88 -20.77 2.81
N LYS A 292 -58.98 -20.85 1.47
CA LYS A 292 -57.83 -20.99 0.56
C LYS A 292 -57.23 -19.64 0.14
N ILE A 293 -57.93 -18.52 0.36
CA ILE A 293 -57.50 -17.21 -0.12
C ILE A 293 -56.19 -16.80 0.55
N GLU A 294 -56.13 -16.85 1.88
CA GLU A 294 -54.94 -16.47 2.64
C GLU A 294 -53.69 -17.28 2.24
N PRO A 295 -53.68 -18.63 2.29
CA PRO A 295 -52.49 -19.39 1.90
C PRO A 295 -52.11 -19.20 0.43
N THR A 296 -53.08 -19.02 -0.48
CA THR A 296 -52.79 -18.79 -1.90
C THR A 296 -52.14 -17.42 -2.13
N LEU A 297 -52.68 -16.37 -1.52
CA LEU A 297 -52.15 -15.02 -1.65
C LEU A 297 -50.80 -14.88 -0.93
N SER A 298 -50.68 -15.41 0.29
CA SER A 298 -49.41 -15.41 1.03
C SER A 298 -48.30 -16.12 0.25
N LYS A 299 -48.60 -17.24 -0.42
CA LYS A 299 -47.62 -17.90 -1.28
C LYS A 299 -47.25 -17.02 -2.48
N ARG A 300 -48.24 -16.50 -3.22
CA ARG A 300 -47.97 -15.67 -4.40
C ARG A 300 -47.13 -14.43 -4.07
N PHE A 301 -47.51 -13.70 -3.02
CA PHE A 301 -46.76 -12.51 -2.60
C PHE A 301 -45.42 -12.87 -1.94
N GLY A 302 -45.30 -14.05 -1.34
CA GLY A 302 -44.02 -14.59 -0.88
C GLY A 302 -43.07 -14.84 -2.04
N ASP A 303 -43.52 -15.56 -3.06
CA ASP A 303 -42.75 -15.86 -4.28
C ASP A 303 -42.37 -14.57 -5.04
N GLU A 304 -43.31 -13.61 -5.16
CA GLU A 304 -43.07 -12.30 -5.79
C GLU A 304 -42.02 -11.48 -5.02
N LYS A 305 -42.11 -11.46 -3.69
CA LYS A 305 -41.12 -10.79 -2.84
C LYS A 305 -39.74 -11.43 -2.97
N GLU A 306 -39.66 -12.76 -2.98
CA GLU A 306 -38.39 -13.48 -3.11
C GLU A 306 -37.73 -13.16 -4.45
N LEU A 307 -38.49 -13.14 -5.55
CA LEU A 307 -38.01 -12.76 -6.88
C LEU A 307 -37.50 -11.30 -6.92
N GLU A 308 -38.22 -10.36 -6.29
CA GLU A 308 -37.80 -8.96 -6.25
C GLU A 308 -36.51 -8.78 -5.41
N ILE A 309 -36.37 -9.54 -4.32
CA ILE A 309 -35.14 -9.58 -3.52
C ILE A 309 -33.97 -10.13 -4.34
N ASP A 310 -34.18 -11.23 -5.08
CA ASP A 310 -33.14 -11.83 -5.91
C ASP A 310 -32.70 -10.90 -7.05
N GLU A 311 -33.64 -10.20 -7.69
CA GLU A 311 -33.32 -9.21 -8.71
C GLU A 311 -32.53 -8.03 -8.13
N LEU A 312 -32.93 -7.53 -6.95
CA LEU A 312 -32.21 -6.47 -6.26
C LEU A 312 -30.80 -6.91 -5.86
N ASN A 313 -30.66 -8.11 -5.29
CA ASN A 313 -29.37 -8.68 -4.91
C ASN A 313 -28.45 -8.84 -6.12
N ARG A 314 -28.98 -9.34 -7.24
CA ARG A 314 -28.22 -9.47 -8.49
C ARG A 314 -27.75 -8.11 -9.01
N LYS A 315 -28.61 -7.09 -8.94
CA LYS A 315 -28.27 -5.72 -9.35
C LYS A 315 -27.16 -5.14 -8.46
N VAL A 316 -27.30 -5.26 -7.14
CA VAL A 316 -26.31 -4.77 -6.18
C VAL A 316 -24.97 -5.48 -6.38
N GLU A 317 -24.95 -6.80 -6.58
CA GLU A 317 -23.68 -7.51 -6.80
C GLU A 317 -23.05 -7.16 -8.16
N SER A 318 -23.87 -6.90 -9.20
CA SER A 318 -23.39 -6.38 -10.48
C SER A 318 -22.76 -4.99 -10.33
N GLU A 319 -23.42 -4.07 -9.64
CA GLU A 319 -22.91 -2.71 -9.40
C GLU A 319 -21.63 -2.75 -8.55
N LYS A 320 -21.60 -3.60 -7.52
CA LYS A 320 -20.42 -3.81 -6.68
C LYS A 320 -19.23 -4.37 -7.45
N THR A 321 -19.44 -5.38 -8.30
CA THR A 321 -18.36 -5.97 -9.12
C THR A 321 -17.83 -4.98 -10.16
N GLU A 322 -18.71 -4.15 -10.75
CA GLU A 322 -18.30 -3.06 -11.64
C GLU A 322 -17.51 -1.98 -10.88
N ALA A 323 -17.95 -1.57 -9.70
CA ALA A 323 -17.23 -0.62 -8.85
C ALA A 323 -15.84 -1.15 -8.46
N ILE A 324 -15.73 -2.41 -8.04
CA ILE A 324 -14.45 -3.05 -7.71
C ILE A 324 -13.53 -3.12 -8.95
N SER A 325 -14.08 -3.51 -10.11
CA SER A 325 -13.30 -3.60 -11.35
C SER A 325 -12.75 -2.24 -11.79
N THR A 326 -13.58 -1.20 -11.75
CA THR A 326 -13.17 0.16 -12.13
C THR A 326 -12.12 0.74 -11.16
N GLU A 327 -12.26 0.49 -9.86
CA GLU A 327 -11.28 0.95 -8.88
C GLU A 327 -9.97 0.16 -8.97
N ASN A 328 -10.01 -1.15 -9.20
CA ASN A 328 -8.82 -1.96 -9.46
C ASN A 328 -8.06 -1.46 -10.70
N ALA A 329 -8.76 -1.12 -11.78
CA ALA A 329 -8.14 -0.55 -12.97
C ALA A 329 -7.49 0.82 -12.70
N ARG A 330 -8.10 1.65 -11.87
CA ARG A 330 -7.50 2.93 -11.43
C ARG A 330 -6.26 2.70 -10.56
N HIS A 331 -6.32 1.77 -9.62
CA HIS A 331 -5.17 1.40 -8.79
C HIS A 331 -4.01 0.87 -9.62
N GLU A 332 -4.27 -0.02 -10.58
CA GLU A 332 -3.24 -0.54 -11.48
C GLU A 332 -2.59 0.57 -12.30
N ALA A 333 -3.39 1.48 -12.86
CA ALA A 333 -2.88 2.65 -13.59
C ALA A 333 -2.05 3.58 -12.70
N ALA A 334 -2.47 3.81 -11.45
CA ALA A 334 -1.74 4.61 -10.47
C ALA A 334 -0.40 3.97 -10.09
N LEU A 335 -0.38 2.66 -9.84
CA LEU A 335 0.84 1.91 -9.54
C LEU A 335 1.84 2.00 -10.70
N LYS A 336 1.38 1.81 -11.94
CA LYS A 336 2.22 1.94 -13.13
C LYS A 336 2.77 3.36 -13.29
N SER A 337 1.98 4.38 -12.96
CA SER A 337 2.44 5.76 -12.97
C SER A 337 3.55 5.98 -11.93
N ILE A 338 3.34 5.52 -10.69
CA ILE A 338 4.32 5.62 -9.60
C ILE A 338 5.62 4.90 -9.97
N GLU A 339 5.52 3.70 -10.55
CA GLU A 339 6.69 2.94 -10.99
C GLU A 339 7.47 3.70 -12.05
N SER A 340 6.80 4.25 -13.07
CA SER A 340 7.46 5.03 -14.12
C SER A 340 8.10 6.33 -13.58
N GLU A 341 7.46 6.99 -12.62
CA GLU A 341 7.99 8.20 -11.98
C GLU A 341 9.19 7.87 -11.08
N SER A 342 9.11 6.79 -10.31
CA SER A 342 10.20 6.29 -9.48
C SER A 342 11.40 5.90 -10.33
N GLU A 343 11.18 5.21 -11.44
CA GLU A 343 12.26 4.84 -12.37
C GLU A 343 12.89 6.07 -13.03
N ALA A 344 12.07 7.02 -13.49
CA ALA A 344 12.56 8.29 -14.04
C ALA A 344 13.39 9.07 -13.00
N ASN A 345 12.92 9.14 -11.76
CA ASN A 345 13.65 9.76 -10.65
C ASN A 345 14.96 9.05 -10.35
N ARG A 346 14.96 7.71 -10.31
CA ARG A 346 16.17 6.91 -10.11
C ARG A 346 17.20 7.17 -11.21
N VAL A 347 16.77 7.14 -12.47
CA VAL A 347 17.64 7.42 -13.63
C VAL A 347 18.18 8.85 -13.56
N SER A 348 17.35 9.83 -13.22
CA SER A 348 17.78 11.22 -13.06
C SER A 348 18.81 11.37 -11.93
N GLN A 349 18.62 10.73 -10.79
CA GLN A 349 19.57 10.76 -9.67
C GLN A 349 20.89 10.08 -10.03
N ILE A 350 20.86 8.94 -10.71
CA ILE A 350 22.07 8.26 -11.20
C ILE A 350 22.81 9.15 -12.19
N ALA A 351 22.11 9.81 -13.11
CA ALA A 351 22.72 10.73 -14.07
C ALA A 351 23.39 11.92 -13.36
N LYS A 352 22.70 12.56 -12.40
CA LYS A 352 23.27 13.64 -11.59
C LYS A 352 24.51 13.20 -10.82
N LEU A 353 24.43 12.05 -10.15
CA LEU A 353 25.55 11.51 -9.38
C LEU A 353 26.74 11.20 -10.30
N THR A 354 26.48 10.62 -11.47
CA THR A 354 27.51 10.33 -12.47
C THR A 354 28.18 11.62 -12.96
N GLU A 355 27.39 12.67 -13.23
CA GLU A 355 27.91 13.98 -13.62
C GLU A 355 28.75 14.60 -12.51
N GLU A 356 28.27 14.61 -11.26
CA GLU A 356 29.00 15.11 -10.09
C GLU A 356 30.34 14.39 -9.88
N PHE A 357 30.36 13.06 -9.96
CA PHE A 357 31.61 12.29 -9.82
C PHE A 357 32.54 12.49 -11.02
N SER A 358 32.01 12.65 -12.24
CA SER A 358 32.83 12.97 -13.41
C SER A 358 33.50 14.34 -13.28
N ALA A 359 32.77 15.33 -12.76
CA ALA A 359 33.29 16.66 -12.48
C ALA A 359 34.36 16.61 -11.38
N LYS A 360 34.07 15.91 -10.28
CA LYS A 360 35.01 15.73 -9.17
C LYS A 360 36.29 15.02 -9.62
N LEU A 361 36.18 13.98 -10.44
CA LEU A 361 37.32 13.28 -11.02
C LEU A 361 38.15 14.22 -11.90
N SER A 362 37.51 15.00 -12.78
CA SER A 362 38.22 15.94 -13.64
C SER A 362 38.95 17.03 -12.85
N SER A 363 38.36 17.52 -11.75
CA SER A 363 39.00 18.48 -10.84
C SER A 363 40.21 17.87 -10.15
N ALA A 364 40.05 16.67 -9.57
CA ALA A 364 41.13 15.97 -8.89
C ALA A 364 42.30 15.64 -9.84
N ILE A 365 42.00 15.22 -11.08
CA ILE A 365 43.00 15.01 -12.12
C ILE A 365 43.76 16.32 -12.39
N LYS A 366 43.04 17.43 -12.55
CA LYS A 366 43.65 18.74 -12.82
C LYS A 366 44.56 19.19 -11.67
N GLU A 367 44.09 19.08 -10.42
CA GLU A 367 44.87 19.40 -9.23
C GLU A 367 46.14 18.56 -9.13
N GLU A 368 46.05 17.25 -9.42
CA GLU A 368 47.22 16.37 -9.40
C GLU A 368 48.21 16.71 -10.53
N TYR A 369 47.72 17.04 -11.74
CA TYR A 369 48.57 17.53 -12.82
C TYR A 369 49.32 18.82 -12.44
N GLU A 370 48.63 19.78 -11.80
CA GLU A 370 49.24 21.02 -11.33
C GLU A 370 50.32 20.73 -10.28
N ARG A 371 50.01 19.89 -9.28
CA ARG A 371 50.96 19.46 -8.24
C ARG A 371 52.20 18.78 -8.83
N GLN A 372 52.03 17.85 -9.77
CA GLN A 372 53.14 17.17 -10.42
C GLN A 372 53.97 18.11 -11.28
N THR A 373 53.34 19.08 -11.95
CA THR A 373 54.02 20.10 -12.73
C THR A 373 54.89 20.98 -11.83
N GLU A 374 54.40 21.37 -10.66
CA GLU A 374 55.19 22.11 -9.67
C GLU A 374 56.38 21.30 -9.16
N GLN A 375 56.18 20.02 -8.82
CA GLN A 375 57.26 19.14 -8.39
C GLN A 375 58.34 18.97 -9.47
N LEU A 376 57.92 18.77 -10.73
CA LEU A 376 58.85 18.68 -11.87
C LEU A 376 59.64 19.98 -12.05
N ASN A 377 58.99 21.14 -11.90
CA ASN A 377 59.67 22.44 -11.97
C ASN A 377 60.72 22.59 -10.86
N LEU A 378 60.41 22.18 -9.62
CA LEU A 378 61.38 22.19 -8.51
C LEU A 378 62.57 21.28 -8.78
N ILE A 379 62.34 20.07 -9.31
CA ILE A 379 63.40 19.13 -9.68
C ILE A 379 64.27 19.71 -10.80
N LEU A 380 63.65 20.29 -11.84
CA LEU A 380 64.37 20.91 -12.95
C LEU A 380 65.21 22.10 -12.47
N GLN A 381 64.67 22.93 -11.58
CA GLN A 381 65.43 24.01 -10.96
C GLN A 381 66.63 23.47 -10.18
N GLY A 382 66.40 22.52 -9.27
CA GLY A 382 67.47 21.90 -8.48
C GLY A 382 68.55 21.24 -9.35
N LYS A 383 68.16 20.59 -10.44
CA LYS A 383 69.10 20.01 -11.42
C LYS A 383 69.87 21.07 -12.20
N THR A 384 69.24 22.18 -12.52
CA THR A 384 69.89 23.31 -13.18
C THR A 384 70.92 23.96 -12.24
N GLU A 385 70.57 24.16 -10.97
CA GLU A 385 71.48 24.66 -9.94
C GLU A 385 72.66 23.69 -9.71
N GLU A 386 72.41 22.38 -9.64
CA GLU A 386 73.44 21.34 -9.54
C GLU A 386 74.42 21.40 -10.74
N LEU A 387 73.89 21.53 -11.96
CA LEU A 387 74.69 21.67 -13.17
C LEU A 387 75.53 22.95 -13.17
N GLN A 388 74.97 24.08 -12.75
CA GLN A 388 75.71 25.34 -12.61
C GLN A 388 76.84 25.21 -11.58
N LEU A 389 76.58 24.51 -10.47
CA LEU A 389 77.57 24.31 -9.42
C LEU A 389 78.70 23.37 -9.89
N ARG A 390 78.37 22.28 -10.59
CA ARG A 390 79.35 21.43 -11.28
C ARG A 390 80.15 22.20 -12.31
N GLN A 391 79.51 23.04 -13.12
CA GLN A 391 80.20 23.85 -14.12
C GLN A 391 81.21 24.80 -13.46
N LYS A 392 80.83 25.47 -12.36
CA LYS A 392 81.75 26.31 -11.56
C LYS A 392 82.92 25.49 -11.01
N ALA A 393 82.64 24.33 -10.40
CA ALA A 393 83.65 23.46 -9.83
C ALA A 393 84.64 22.94 -10.88
N VAL A 394 84.16 22.55 -12.08
CA VAL A 394 85.01 22.11 -13.19
C VAL A 394 85.86 23.28 -13.71
N ASN A 395 85.28 24.46 -13.90
CA ASN A 395 86.03 25.64 -14.35
C ASN A 395 87.11 26.05 -13.34
N GLU A 396 86.80 26.00 -12.05
CA GLU A 396 87.76 26.28 -10.98
C GLU A 396 88.86 25.21 -10.92
N GLY A 397 88.50 23.93 -11.04
CA GLY A 397 89.45 22.84 -11.18
C GLY A 397 90.40 23.03 -12.36
N MET A 398 89.87 23.31 -13.56
CA MET A 398 90.69 23.59 -14.76
C MET A 398 91.60 24.81 -14.56
N LYS A 399 91.09 25.89 -13.96
CA LYS A 399 91.89 27.09 -13.67
C LYS A 399 93.03 26.78 -12.71
N ASN A 400 92.77 26.01 -11.67
CA ASN A 400 93.77 25.58 -10.70
C ASN A 400 94.83 24.69 -11.36
N THR A 401 94.42 23.68 -12.14
CA THR A 401 95.36 22.81 -12.87
C THR A 401 96.20 23.58 -13.89
N VAL A 402 95.61 24.50 -14.66
CA VAL A 402 96.36 25.35 -15.61
C VAL A 402 97.35 26.24 -14.86
N SER A 403 96.94 26.81 -13.72
CA SER A 403 97.83 27.64 -12.90
C SER A 403 98.99 26.83 -12.34
N GLU A 404 98.74 25.63 -11.83
CA GLU A 404 99.77 24.71 -11.34
C GLU A 404 100.75 24.30 -12.45
N VAL A 405 100.25 23.98 -13.64
CA VAL A 405 101.09 23.67 -14.81
C VAL A 405 101.94 24.87 -15.22
N LEU A 406 101.38 26.08 -15.20
CA LEU A 406 102.13 27.31 -15.50
C LEU A 406 103.18 27.62 -14.43
N GLU A 407 102.87 27.41 -13.16
CA GLU A 407 103.82 27.59 -12.06
C GLU A 407 104.96 26.57 -12.14
N GLY A 408 104.65 25.29 -12.40
CA GLY A 408 105.63 24.24 -12.64
C GLY A 408 106.47 24.51 -13.89
N PHE A 409 105.86 24.99 -14.98
CA PHE A 409 106.57 25.40 -16.19
C PHE A 409 107.53 26.56 -15.90
N ASN A 410 107.07 27.62 -15.22
CA ASN A 410 107.89 28.77 -14.86
C ASN A 410 109.04 28.39 -13.93
N THR A 411 108.80 27.49 -12.98
CA THR A 411 109.83 26.97 -12.07
C THR A 411 110.88 26.19 -12.85
N ASN A 412 110.47 25.21 -13.65
CA ASN A 412 111.37 24.41 -14.50
C ASN A 412 112.13 25.29 -15.49
N HIS A 413 111.47 26.24 -16.13
CA HIS A 413 112.09 27.18 -17.06
C HIS A 413 113.08 28.11 -16.33
N GLY A 414 112.75 28.54 -15.11
CA GLY A 414 113.65 29.27 -14.23
C GLY A 414 114.89 28.46 -13.85
N GLU A 415 114.73 27.18 -13.55
CA GLU A 415 115.86 26.27 -13.33
C GLU A 415 116.73 26.10 -14.58
N VAL A 416 116.13 25.99 -15.76
CA VAL A 416 116.85 25.95 -17.03
C VAL A 416 117.63 27.25 -17.25
N ILE A 417 117.02 28.42 -17.02
CA ILE A 417 117.71 29.72 -17.10
C ILE A 417 118.88 29.76 -16.11
N GLN A 418 118.66 29.41 -14.85
CA GLN A 418 119.73 29.37 -13.85
C GLN A 418 120.85 28.40 -14.23
N ASN A 419 120.53 27.24 -14.79
CA ASN A 419 121.53 26.28 -15.26
C ASN A 419 122.33 26.85 -16.44
N VAL A 420 121.69 27.57 -17.37
CA VAL A 420 122.37 28.28 -18.46
C VAL A 420 123.23 29.42 -17.91
N GLU A 421 122.76 30.19 -16.93
CA GLU A 421 123.52 31.25 -16.28
C GLU A 421 124.71 30.72 -15.48
N ARG A 422 124.55 29.60 -14.76
CA ARG A 422 125.66 28.90 -14.12
C ARG A 422 126.71 28.49 -15.15
N ARG A 423 126.30 27.98 -16.32
CA ARG A 423 127.21 27.67 -17.43
C ARG A 423 127.89 28.90 -18.01
N LYS A 424 127.19 30.04 -18.10
CA LYS A 424 127.73 31.34 -18.53
C LYS A 424 128.75 31.88 -17.53
N ASN A 425 128.49 31.76 -16.23
CA ASN A 425 129.37 32.24 -15.15
C ASN A 425 130.54 31.28 -14.88
N SER A 426 130.38 29.97 -15.14
CA SER A 426 131.51 29.01 -15.16
C SER A 426 132.41 29.15 -16.39
N SER A 427 132.03 30.02 -17.34
CA SER A 427 132.87 30.44 -18.47
C SER A 427 133.66 31.72 -18.17
N GLY A 428 133.70 32.16 -16.91
CA GLY A 428 134.65 33.16 -16.43
C GLY A 428 135.98 32.51 -16.07
N VAL A 429 137.04 32.92 -16.78
CA VAL A 429 138.46 32.56 -16.61
C VAL A 429 138.93 31.30 -17.35
N ILE A 430 139.17 31.44 -18.67
CA ILE A 430 140.36 30.81 -19.27
C ILE A 430 141.50 31.81 -19.08
N PRO A 431 142.55 31.49 -18.29
CA PRO A 431 143.67 32.38 -18.11
C PRO A 431 144.52 32.41 -19.39
N LEU A 432 144.62 33.60 -20.01
CA LEU A 432 145.70 33.94 -20.94
C LEU A 432 147.03 33.93 -20.16
N ARG A 433 147.74 32.79 -20.16
CA ARG A 433 149.17 32.77 -19.87
C ARG A 433 149.96 33.06 -21.15
N GLN A 434 150.35 34.32 -21.30
CA GLN A 434 151.69 34.74 -21.72
C GLN A 434 152.76 33.96 -20.92
N ARG A 435 153.99 33.62 -21.36
CA ARG A 435 154.81 33.85 -22.57
C ARG A 435 156.17 33.14 -22.30
N VAL A 436 157.00 33.01 -23.34
CA VAL A 436 158.48 32.85 -23.35
C VAL A 436 159.06 31.43 -23.15
N GLY A 437 159.83 31.01 -24.17
CA GLY A 437 160.63 29.78 -24.24
C GLY A 437 160.77 29.33 -25.67
#